data_AF-A0A8T6WWT9-F1
#
_entry.id   AF-A0A8T6WWT9-F1
#
_cell.length_a   1.000
_cell.length_b   1.000
_cell.length_c   1.000
_cell.angle_alpha   90.00
_cell.angle_beta   90.00
_cell.angle_gamma   90.00
#
_symmetry.space_group_name_H-M   'P 1'
#
loop_
_entity.id
_entity.type
_entity.pdbx_description
1 polymer ?
#
loop_
_entity_poly.entity_id
_entity_poly.type
_entity_poly.pdbx_seq_one_letter_code
_entity_poly.pdbx_strand_id
1 'polypeptide(L)' 'DPLQMYLSDVCTLPINIAGLPAISIPAGFADGLPIGMQIIGKPFSEETLLKIAYAYQQATDWHKRKPPI' A
#
# COMPACT_ATOMS: atom_id res chain seq x y z
N ASP A 1 -24.29 -3.15 -4.57
CA ASP A 1 -24.46 -3.06 -3.11
C ASP A 1 -23.64 -1.87 -2.60
N PRO A 2 -24.26 -0.83 -2.03
CA PRO A 2 -23.56 0.38 -1.58
C PRO A 2 -22.57 0.15 -0.43
N LEU A 3 -22.75 -0.89 0.40
CA LEU A 3 -21.79 -1.22 1.46
C LEU A 3 -20.47 -1.76 0.88
N GLN A 4 -20.55 -2.60 -0.14
CA GLN A 4 -19.37 -3.12 -0.86
C GLN A 4 -18.57 -1.99 -1.51
N MET A 5 -19.25 -0.97 -2.04
CA MET A 5 -18.59 0.21 -2.61
C MET A 5 -17.78 0.95 -1.54
N TYR A 6 -18.36 1.17 -0.35
CA TYR A 6 -17.66 1.84 0.75
C TYR A 6 -16.48 1.02 1.32
N LEU A 7 -16.62 -0.30 1.39
CA LEU A 7 -15.53 -1.17 1.87
C LEU A 7 -14.32 -1.18 0.94
N SER A 8 -14.50 -0.79 -0.33
CA SER A 8 -13.41 -0.77 -1.31
C SER A 8 -12.34 0.30 -1.02
N ASP A 9 -12.73 1.42 -0.39
CA ASP A 9 -11.84 2.54 -0.13
C ASP A 9 -11.72 2.90 1.36
N VAL A 10 -12.35 2.14 2.26
CA VAL A 10 -12.30 2.36 3.72
C VAL A 10 -10.88 2.54 4.27
N CYS A 11 -9.89 1.85 3.70
CA CYS A 11 -8.50 1.92 4.12
C CYS A 11 -7.72 3.09 3.50
N THR A 12 -8.18 3.69 2.41
CA THR A 12 -7.45 4.71 1.63
C THR A 12 -8.12 6.08 1.67
N LEU A 13 -9.44 6.14 1.79
CA LEU A 13 -10.21 7.38 1.81
C LEU A 13 -9.87 8.31 2.99
N PRO A 14 -9.70 7.83 4.24
CA PRO A 14 -9.37 8.71 5.36
C PRO A 14 -8.07 9.49 5.16
N ILE A 15 -7.10 8.91 4.44
CA ILE A 15 -5.79 9.54 4.27
C ILE A 15 -5.82 10.72 3.31
N ASN A 16 -6.66 10.64 2.28
CA ASN A 16 -6.87 11.72 1.33
C ASN A 16 -7.49 12.94 2.02
N ILE A 17 -8.42 12.70 2.94
CA ILE A 17 -9.06 13.75 3.74
C ILE A 17 -8.07 14.36 4.74
N ALA A 18 -7.20 13.54 5.33
CA ALA A 18 -6.18 14.00 6.28
C ALA A 18 -5.03 14.78 5.62
N GLY A 19 -4.85 14.69 4.29
CA GLY A 19 -3.77 15.38 3.58
C GLY A 19 -2.37 14.89 3.93
N LEU A 20 -2.25 13.63 4.33
CA LEU A 20 -0.98 13.02 4.75
C LEU A 20 -0.36 12.20 3.60
N PRO A 21 0.97 12.12 3.51
CA PRO A 21 1.63 11.28 2.52
C PRO A 21 1.44 9.79 2.88
N ALA A 22 1.11 8.98 1.88
CA ALA A 22 1.01 7.54 2.00
C ALA A 22 1.53 6.81 0.76
N ILE A 23 1.97 5.57 0.95
CA ILE A 23 2.46 4.70 -0.12
C ILE A 23 1.85 3.31 0.06
N SER A 24 1.46 2.68 -1.07
CA SER A 24 1.05 1.29 -1.11
C SER A 24 2.15 0.45 -1.74
N ILE A 25 2.57 -0.62 -1.07
CA ILE A 25 3.64 -1.52 -1.53
C ILE A 25 3.17 -2.99 -1.50
N PRO A 26 3.67 -3.86 -2.40
CA PRO A 26 3.35 -5.29 -2.38
C PRO A 26 3.87 -5.94 -1.10
N ALA A 27 3.01 -6.67 -0.38
CA ALA A 27 3.31 -7.24 0.93
C ALA A 27 3.09 -8.75 1.04
N GLY A 28 2.72 -9.41 -0.06
CA GLY A 28 2.52 -10.85 -0.09
C GLY A 28 1.43 -11.29 -1.03
N PHE A 29 0.99 -12.54 -0.85
CA PHE A 29 -0.12 -13.15 -1.56
C PHE A 29 -0.97 -13.93 -0.56
N ALA A 30 -2.29 -13.84 -0.72
CA ALA A 30 -3.26 -14.68 -0.01
C ALA A 30 -4.24 -15.23 -1.04
N ASP A 31 -4.54 -16.53 -0.98
CA ASP A 31 -5.43 -17.21 -1.93
C ASP A 31 -5.07 -16.97 -3.41
N GLY A 32 -3.77 -16.84 -3.70
CA GLY A 32 -3.25 -16.58 -5.05
C GLY A 32 -3.39 -15.12 -5.52
N LEU A 33 -3.99 -14.23 -4.72
CA LEU A 33 -4.17 -12.82 -5.04
C LEU A 33 -3.10 -11.95 -4.35
N PRO A 34 -2.63 -10.87 -5.00
CA PRO A 34 -1.63 -9.98 -4.41
C PRO A 34 -2.22 -9.17 -3.26
N ILE A 35 -1.45 -9.06 -2.17
CA ILE A 35 -1.78 -8.21 -1.02
C ILE A 35 -0.90 -6.96 -1.04
N GLY A 36 -1.53 -5.80 -0.87
CA GLY A 36 -0.86 -4.51 -0.67
C GLY A 36 -0.82 -4.11 0.81
N MET A 37 0.21 -3.39 1.21
CA MET A 37 0.33 -2.76 2.53
C MET A 37 0.46 -1.25 2.35
N GLN A 38 -0.37 -0.49 3.08
CA GLN A 38 -0.32 0.96 3.10
C GLN A 38 0.50 1.45 4.28
N ILE A 39 1.47 2.31 4.01
CA ILE A 39 2.29 3.00 5.02
C ILE A 39 1.95 4.48 4.97
N ILE A 40 1.69 5.08 6.13
CA ILE A 40 1.30 6.48 6.29
C ILE A 40 2.43 7.24 6.98
N GLY A 41 2.86 8.34 6.38
CA GLY A 41 3.87 9.25 6.91
C GLY A 41 3.28 10.42 7.70
N LYS A 42 4.17 11.19 8.32
CA LYS A 42 3.86 12.52 8.87
C LYS A 42 3.74 13.53 7.71
N PRO A 43 3.15 14.72 7.92
CA PRO A 43 3.18 15.78 6.92
C PRO A 43 4.61 16.03 6.42
N PHE A 44 4.78 16.11 5.10
CA PHE A 44 6.06 16.39 4.42
C PHE A 44 7.18 15.36 4.69
N SER A 45 6.84 14.11 5.01
CA SER A 45 7.82 13.05 5.32
C SER A 45 8.00 12.02 4.18
N GLU A 46 7.80 12.42 2.92
CA GLU A 46 7.86 11.54 1.74
C GLU A 46 9.23 10.86 1.61
N GLU A 47 10.32 11.56 1.91
CA GLU A 47 11.68 10.99 1.88
C GLU A 47 11.79 9.79 2.83
N THR A 48 11.27 9.92 4.05
CA THR A 48 11.28 8.84 5.05
C THR A 48 10.38 7.69 4.58
N LEU A 49 9.21 8.02 4.02
CA LEU A 49 8.26 7.03 3.52
C LEU A 49 8.86 6.19 2.39
N LEU A 50 9.57 6.83 1.45
CA LEU A 50 10.29 6.16 0.37
C LEU A 50 11.45 5.31 0.88
N LYS A 51 12.21 5.78 1.88
CA LYS A 51 13.28 4.97 2.52
C LYS A 51 12.72 3.71 3.16
N ILE A 52 11.58 3.80 3.86
CA ILE A 52 10.92 2.64 4.47
C ILE A 52 10.45 1.67 3.38
N ALA A 53 9.77 2.17 2.35
CA ALA A 53 9.30 1.34 1.23
C ALA A 53 10.47 0.63 0.53
N TYR A 54 11.57 1.34 0.29
CA TYR A 54 12.78 0.78 -0.32
C TYR A 54 13.43 -0.28 0.57
N ALA A 55 13.57 -0.02 1.87
CA ALA A 55 14.11 -1.01 2.82
C ALA A 55 13.25 -2.29 2.84
N TYR A 56 11.91 -2.15 2.86
CA TYR A 56 10.99 -3.28 2.79
C TYR A 56 11.10 -4.04 1.46
N GLN A 57 11.20 -3.31 0.35
CA GLN A 57 11.39 -3.90 -0.97
C GLN A 57 12.71 -4.67 -1.06
N GLN A 58 13.79 -4.22 -0.42
CA GLN A 58 15.07 -4.95 -0.41
C GLN A 58 15.04 -6.19 0.48
N ALA A 59 14.18 -6.21 1.49
CA ALA A 59 13.98 -7.35 2.38
C ALA A 59 13.03 -8.42 1.80
N THR A 60 12.38 -8.16 0.67
CA THR A 60 11.32 -9.02 0.11
C THR A 60 11.38 -9.12 -1.41
N ASP A 61 10.81 -10.18 -1.99
CA ASP A 61 10.80 -10.37 -3.45
C ASP A 61 9.40 -10.24 -4.07
N TRP A 62 8.41 -9.71 -3.33
CA TRP A 62 7.03 -9.59 -3.80
C TRP A 62 6.93 -8.80 -5.11
N HIS A 63 7.72 -7.74 -5.22
CA HIS A 63 7.81 -6.86 -6.39
C HIS A 63 8.30 -7.56 -7.67
N LYS A 64 8.91 -8.75 -7.57
CA LYS A 64 9.39 -9.53 -8.71
C LYS A 64 8.32 -10.49 -9.26
N ARG A 65 7.27 -10.78 -8.49
CA ARG A 65 6.22 -11.71 -8.91
C ARG A 65 5.25 -11.01 -9.86
N LYS A 66 5.00 -11.63 -11.02
CA LYS A 66 4.09 -11.13 -12.06
C LYS A 66 3.04 -12.18 -12.36
N PRO A 67 1.79 -11.79 -12.68
CA PRO A 67 0.79 -12.72 -13.17
C PRO A 67 1.24 -13.34 -14.51
N PRO A 68 0.83 -14.58 -14.82
CA PRO A 68 0.99 -15.13 -16.16
C PRO A 68 0.22 -14.27 -17.18
N ILE A 69 0.80 -14.08 -18.36
CA ILE A 69 0.23 -13.32 -19.48
C ILE A 69 -0.84 -14.17 -20.16
#